data_AF-A0A3C0WL48-F1
#
_entry.id   AF-A0A3C0WL48-F1
#
_cell.length_a   1.000
_cell.length_b   1.000
_cell.length_c   1.000
_cell.angle_alpha   90.00
_cell.angle_beta   90.00
_cell.angle_gamma   90.00
#
_symmetry.space_group_name_H-M   'P 1'
#
loop_
_entity.id
_entity.type
_entity.pdbx_description
1 polymer ?
#
loop_
_entity_poly.entity_id
_entity_poly.type
_entity_poly.pdbx_seq_one_letter_code
_entity_poly.pdbx_strand_id
1 'polypeptide(L)' 'KLTVTQELKRLSLADAQSFWSFQPVTRPHVPDADANQEWAKTPIDQFILRKLNAAGITPASHADK' A
#
# COMPACT_ATOMS: atom_id res chain seq x y z
N LYS A 1 32.87 24.12 3.21
CA LYS A 1 31.83 24.71 2.34
C LYS A 1 31.50 23.70 1.25
N LEU A 2 30.42 22.94 1.38
CA LEU A 2 29.85 22.15 0.30
C LEU A 2 28.34 22.17 0.51
N THR A 3 27.65 23.07 -0.19
CA THR A 3 26.19 23.14 -0.22
C THR A 3 25.71 22.03 -1.15
N VAL A 4 25.07 21.00 -0.59
CA VAL A 4 24.33 20.02 -1.39
C VAL A 4 23.06 20.72 -1.86
N THR A 5 23.11 21.30 -3.06
CA THR A 5 21.91 21.72 -3.77
C THR A 5 21.18 20.44 -4.16
N GLN A 6 20.17 20.04 -3.39
CA GLN A 6 19.23 19.02 -3.86
C GLN A 6 18.56 19.55 -5.13
N GLU A 7 18.82 18.89 -6.25
CA GLU A 7 18.07 19.04 -7.50
C GLU A 7 16.57 18.92 -7.18
N LEU A 8 15.84 20.03 -7.27
CA LEU A 8 14.38 20.03 -7.24
C LEU A 8 13.91 19.22 -8.45
N LYS A 9 13.58 17.94 -8.25
CA LYS A 9 12.93 17.11 -9.26
C LYS A 9 11.54 17.68 -9.50
N ARG A 10 11.46 18.67 -10.40
CA ARG A 10 10.20 19.28 -10.82
C ARG A 10 9.39 18.19 -11.50
N LEU A 11 8.22 17.89 -10.94
CA LEU A 11 7.29 16.91 -11.50
C LEU A 11 6.98 17.29 -12.95
N SER A 12 7.27 16.41 -13.89
CA SER A 12 6.89 16.62 -15.30
C SER A 12 5.41 16.25 -15.51
N LEU A 13 4.81 16.75 -16.58
CA LEU A 13 3.45 16.33 -16.98
C LEU A 13 3.39 14.82 -17.30
N ALA A 14 4.50 14.23 -17.73
CA ALA A 14 4.60 12.79 -17.95
C ALA A 14 4.57 12.02 -16.61
N ASP A 15 5.28 12.52 -15.58
CA ASP A 15 5.26 11.92 -14.24
C ASP A 15 3.87 12.06 -13.59
N ALA A 16 3.18 13.18 -13.84
CA ALA A 16 1.84 13.43 -13.30
C ALA A 16 0.83 12.38 -13.75
N GLN A 17 0.92 11.86 -14.98
CA GLN A 17 0.02 10.80 -15.47
C GLN A 17 0.13 9.50 -14.67
N SER A 18 1.26 9.27 -13.98
CA SER A 18 1.46 8.08 -13.15
C SER A 18 0.79 8.18 -11.77
N PHE A 19 0.14 9.31 -11.44
CA PHE A 19 -0.60 9.42 -10.19
C PHE A 19 -1.80 8.48 -10.18
N TRP A 20 -2.02 7.84 -9.02
CA TRP A 20 -3.06 6.83 -8.82
C TRP A 20 -4.46 7.34 -9.21
N SER A 21 -4.73 8.64 -9.05
CA SER A 21 -6.04 9.25 -9.36
C SER A 21 -6.33 9.40 -10.85
N PHE A 22 -5.31 9.34 -11.71
CA PHE A 22 -5.46 9.39 -13.17
C PHE A 22 -5.39 8.01 -13.82
N GLN A 23 -5.14 6.97 -13.03
CA GLN A 23 -5.13 5.60 -13.52
C GLN A 23 -6.58 5.07 -13.62
N PRO A 24 -6.89 4.26 -14.64
CA PRO A 24 -8.21 3.64 -14.76
C PRO A 24 -8.49 2.72 -13.57
N VAL A 25 -9.72 2.74 -13.07
CA VAL A 25 -10.15 1.87 -11.97
C VAL A 25 -10.21 0.43 -12.48
N THR A 26 -9.48 -0.46 -11.81
CA THR A 26 -9.51 -1.91 -12.07
C THR A 26 -9.99 -2.66 -10.83
N ARG A 27 -10.53 -3.87 -11.02
CA ARG A 27 -10.91 -4.76 -9.92
C ARG A 27 -9.78 -5.78 -9.71
N PRO A 28 -8.88 -5.58 -8.74
CA PRO A 28 -7.82 -6.54 -8.48
C PRO A 28 -8.39 -7.84 -7.89
N HIS A 29 -7.72 -8.95 -8.17
CA HIS A 29 -7.99 -10.22 -7.51
C HIS A 29 -7.73 -10.09 -6.00
N VAL A 30 -8.70 -10.51 -5.19
CA VAL A 30 -8.58 -10.52 -3.73
C VAL A 30 -7.73 -11.74 -3.33
N PRO A 31 -6.59 -11.56 -2.63
CA PRO A 31 -5.78 -12.68 -2.20
C PRO A 31 -6.49 -13.56 -1.17
N ASP A 32 -6.24 -14.86 -1.18
CA ASP A 32 -6.72 -15.75 -0.13
C ASP A 32 -6.14 -15.35 1.23
N ALA A 33 -6.97 -15.39 2.27
CA ALA A 33 -6.55 -15.08 3.63
C ALA A 33 -5.85 -16.30 4.24
N ASP A 34 -4.52 -16.28 4.27
CA ASP A 34 -3.75 -17.32 4.96
C ASP A 34 -4.00 -17.24 6.48
N ALA A 35 -4.77 -18.21 6.98
CA ALA A 35 -5.01 -18.59 8.39
C ALA A 35 -5.60 -17.54 9.38
N ASN A 36 -5.50 -16.24 9.13
CA ASN A 36 -5.88 -15.19 10.09
C ASN A 36 -7.24 -14.54 9.77
N GLN A 37 -8.24 -15.38 9.51
CA GLN A 37 -9.61 -14.96 9.16
C GLN A 37 -10.30 -14.16 10.27
N GLU A 38 -9.87 -14.34 11.53
CA GLU A 38 -10.41 -13.56 12.64
C GLU A 38 -10.03 -12.09 12.56
N TRP A 39 -8.83 -11.77 12.06
CA TRP A 39 -8.36 -10.40 11.88
C TRP A 39 -8.83 -9.80 10.55
N ALA A 40 -8.77 -10.57 9.46
CA ALA A 40 -9.15 -10.10 8.13
C ALA A 40 -10.67 -10.15 7.88
N LYS A 41 -11.39 -9.12 8.34
CA LYS A 41 -12.86 -9.03 8.22
C LYS A 41 -13.35 -8.59 6.85
N THR A 42 -12.54 -7.83 6.11
CA THR A 42 -12.88 -7.28 4.81
C THR A 42 -11.88 -7.71 3.74
N PRO A 43 -12.23 -7.65 2.44
CA PRO A 43 -11.28 -7.90 1.36
C PRO A 43 -10.04 -7.00 1.41
N ILE A 44 -10.17 -5.76 1.92
CA ILE A 44 -9.04 -4.82 2.09
C ILE A 44 -8.04 -5.38 3.10
N ASP A 45 -8.53 -5.94 4.21
CA ASP A 45 -7.69 -6.54 5.24
C ASP A 45 -6.89 -7.73 4.68
N GLN A 46 -7.42 -8.44 3.69
CA GLN A 46 -6.70 -9.54 3.03
C GLN A 46 -5.50 -9.05 2.21
N PHE A 47 -5.62 -7.91 1.53
CA PHE A 47 -4.47 -7.27 0.86
C PHE A 47 -3.39 -6.84 1.86
N ILE A 48 -3.80 -6.34 3.02
CA ILE A 48 -2.88 -5.92 4.08
C ILE A 48 -2.22 -7.14 4.72
N LEU A 49 -3.01 -8.14 5.11
CA LEU A 49 -2.55 -9.38 5.73
C LEU A 49 -1.54 -10.12 4.84
N ARG A 50 -1.79 -10.19 3.52
CA ARG A 50 -0.81 -10.75 2.57
C ARG A 50 0.55 -10.06 2.66
N LYS A 51 0.58 -8.73 2.72
CA LYS A 51 1.83 -7.97 2.84
C LYS A 51 2.51 -8.16 4.20
N LEU A 52 1.73 -8.20 5.28
CA LEU A 52 2.24 -8.45 6.62
C LEU A 52 2.86 -9.84 6.74
N ASN A 53 2.15 -10.88 6.26
CA ASN A 53 2.65 -12.25 6.21
C ASN A 53 3.93 -12.37 5.37
N ALA A 54 3.97 -11.74 4.20
CA ALA A 54 5.16 -11.71 3.34
C ALA A 54 6.36 -11.01 4.01
N ALA A 55 6.10 -10.06 4.92
CA ALA A 55 7.12 -9.40 5.72
C ALA A 55 7.44 -10.13 7.04
N GLY A 56 6.75 -11.25 7.35
CA GLY A 56 6.90 -11.97 8.62
C GLY A 56 6.35 -11.21 9.84
N ILE A 57 5.45 -10.25 9.63
CA ILE A 57 4.88 -9.40 10.67
C ILE A 57 3.49 -9.93 11.04
N THR A 58 3.26 -10.17 12.32
CA THR A 58 1.93 -10.48 12.84
C THR A 58 1.11 -9.20 12.99
N PRO A 59 -0.13 -9.14 12.45
CA PRO A 59 -1.00 -7.98 12.64
C PRO A 59 -1.31 -7.72 14.12
N ALA A 60 -1.40 -6.44 14.49
CA ALA A 60 -1.81 -6.03 15.83
C ALA A 60 -3.31 -6.27 16.05
N SER A 61 -3.73 -6.38 17.32
CA SER A 61 -5.14 -6.42 17.69
C SER A 61 -5.88 -5.17 17.21
N HIS A 62 -7.19 -5.28 17.02
CA HIS A 62 -8.02 -4.13 16.67
C HIS A 62 -7.83 -2.99 17.68
N ALA A 63 -7.75 -1.77 17.15
CA ALA A 63 -7.71 -0.58 17.99
C ALA A 63 -9.07 -0.39 18.70
N ASP A 64 -9.02 0.01 19.97
CA ASP A 64 -10.18 0.47 20.71
C ASP A 64 -10.72 1.80 20.13
N LYS A 65 -12.01 2.06 20.35
CA LYS A 65 -12.72 3.25 19.87
C LYS A 65 -12.47 4.49 20.73
#